data_AF-A0A0G0QSF9-F1
#
_entry.id   AF-A0A0G0QSF9-F1
#
_cell.length_a   1.000
_cell.length_b   1.000
_cell.length_c   1.000
_cell.angle_alpha   90.00
_cell.angle_beta   90.00
_cell.angle_gamma   90.00
#
_symmetry.space_group_name_H-M   'P 1'
#
loop_
_entity.id
_entity.type
_entity.pdbx_description
1 polymer ?
#
loop_
_entity_poly.entity_id
_entity_poly.type
_entity_poly.pdbx_seq_one_letter_code
_entity_poly.pdbx_strand_id
1 'polypeptide(L)'
;MKKLGKIIIILTYVSFVLTGVFMPLNFSFAQTGGATGSFDDPRCTPPQVIKDGKCVTPTSTPYQLLAPIKISQGQNLVNFDPGDNNALGRYLNIMIKLIIGLSAVMAVVMIVIGGMEYMTSELVSSKEAGKERIRDALLGLVIALGAYALLFTINPDLLSTDINIDPATIQVVLQEDRDGSPPSLSPFTGALPTGAVAGCQEGVVKSASTGIVACSNISGNIDQMVAAARQASLVIWAGGFRTAAQQTALRQQHCNGNVSDPRAPCNPPTAVPGTSRHESGLALDLTCNGTTIQSPSNACFIWLRNNASRYGFQNLIGGTEPWHWSTDGH
;
A
#
# COMPACT_ATOMS: atom_id res chain seq x y z
N MET A 1 -31.09 41.71 -29.17
CA MET A 1 -29.69 42.18 -29.03
C MET A 1 -29.21 42.30 -27.57
N LYS A 2 -29.96 42.93 -26.64
CA LYS A 2 -29.53 43.10 -25.23
C LYS A 2 -29.29 41.80 -24.43
N LYS A 3 -30.11 40.75 -24.62
CA LYS A 3 -29.91 39.44 -23.97
C LYS A 3 -28.66 38.70 -24.47
N LEU A 4 -28.36 38.83 -25.77
CA LEU A 4 -27.20 38.18 -26.39
C LEU A 4 -25.89 38.85 -25.91
N GLY A 5 -25.87 40.18 -25.78
CA GLY A 5 -24.73 40.92 -25.22
C GLY A 5 -24.44 40.59 -23.75
N LYS A 6 -25.47 40.45 -22.90
CA LYS A 6 -25.28 40.02 -21.50
C LYS A 6 -24.73 38.59 -21.40
N ILE A 7 -25.21 37.67 -22.24
CA ILE A 7 -24.72 36.28 -22.29
C ILE A 7 -23.27 36.23 -22.78
N ILE A 8 -22.91 37.03 -23.79
CA ILE A 8 -21.53 37.13 -24.28
C ILE A 8 -20.61 37.70 -23.20
N ILE A 9 -21.01 38.75 -22.49
CA ILE A 9 -20.20 39.34 -21.40
C ILE A 9 -20.00 38.33 -20.26
N ILE A 10 -21.06 37.62 -19.84
CA ILE A 10 -20.97 36.57 -18.82
C ILE A 10 -20.10 35.42 -19.30
N LEU A 11 -20.24 34.96 -20.55
CA LEU A 11 -19.39 33.91 -21.12
C LEU A 11 -17.93 34.37 -21.27
N THR A 12 -17.67 35.63 -21.60
CA THR A 12 -16.30 36.16 -21.64
C THR A 12 -15.72 36.34 -20.25
N TYR A 13 -16.51 36.70 -19.24
CA TYR A 13 -16.03 36.86 -17.86
C TYR A 13 -15.81 35.50 -17.20
N VAL A 14 -16.73 34.55 -17.38
CA VAL A 14 -16.58 33.16 -16.98
C VAL A 14 -15.40 32.54 -17.72
N SER A 15 -15.26 32.77 -19.03
CA SER A 15 -14.10 32.28 -19.79
C SER A 15 -12.81 32.97 -19.37
N PHE A 16 -12.80 34.24 -18.99
CA PHE A 16 -11.59 34.94 -18.53
C PHE A 16 -11.18 34.54 -17.11
N VAL A 17 -12.15 34.26 -16.23
CA VAL A 17 -11.91 33.67 -14.91
C VAL A 17 -11.48 32.21 -15.07
N LEU A 18 -12.11 31.45 -15.96
CA LEU A 18 -11.74 30.07 -16.26
C LEU A 18 -10.37 30.02 -16.95
N THR A 19 -10.03 30.93 -17.87
CA THR A 19 -8.69 31.00 -18.51
C THR A 19 -7.67 31.76 -17.67
N GLY A 20 -8.06 32.50 -16.63
CA GLY A 20 -7.14 33.15 -15.69
C GLY A 20 -6.78 32.23 -14.54
N VAL A 21 -7.72 31.36 -14.13
CA VAL A 21 -7.52 30.27 -13.17
C VAL A 21 -6.93 29.02 -13.85
N PHE A 22 -7.26 28.78 -15.13
CA PHE A 22 -6.73 27.69 -15.98
C PHE A 22 -5.93 28.20 -17.19
N MET A 23 -5.31 29.39 -17.13
CA MET A 23 -4.20 29.67 -18.04
C MET A 23 -3.18 28.57 -17.76
N PRO A 24 -2.47 28.02 -18.77
CA PRO A 24 -1.34 27.19 -18.46
C PRO A 24 -0.40 28.11 -17.69
N LEU A 25 -0.38 27.96 -16.36
CA LEU A 25 0.87 28.06 -15.64
C LEU A 25 1.84 27.36 -16.56
N ASN A 26 2.78 28.10 -17.14
CA ASN A 26 3.87 27.48 -17.86
C ASN A 26 4.43 26.49 -16.85
N PHE A 27 4.04 25.22 -16.99
CA PHE A 27 4.59 24.11 -16.26
C PHE A 27 6.01 24.06 -16.79
N SER A 28 6.86 24.92 -16.23
CA SER A 28 8.26 24.63 -16.14
C SER A 28 8.27 23.30 -15.41
N PHE A 29 8.57 22.24 -16.15
CA PHE A 29 8.85 20.95 -15.55
C PHE A 29 9.79 21.23 -14.39
N ALA A 30 9.31 20.95 -13.18
CA ALA A 30 10.14 21.04 -12.00
C ALA A 30 11.26 20.03 -12.23
N GLN A 31 12.47 20.53 -12.48
CA GLN A 31 13.65 19.70 -12.41
C GLN A 31 13.83 19.38 -10.93
N THR A 32 13.50 18.15 -10.54
CA THR A 32 13.89 17.63 -9.23
C THR A 32 15.40 17.77 -9.13
N GLY A 33 15.86 18.54 -8.13
CA GLY A 33 17.26 18.62 -7.78
C GLY A 33 17.74 17.28 -7.24
N GLY A 34 18.09 16.37 -8.15
CA GLY A 34 18.99 15.25 -7.95
C GLY A 34 18.59 14.19 -6.92
N ALA A 35 17.85 13.19 -7.39
CA ALA A 35 18.09 11.78 -7.07
C ALA A 35 17.41 10.88 -8.12
N THR A 36 18.02 10.73 -9.30
CA THR A 36 17.74 9.58 -10.17
C THR A 36 18.45 8.36 -9.60
N GLY A 37 18.06 7.94 -8.38
CA GLY A 37 18.54 6.72 -7.76
C GLY A 37 17.75 5.53 -8.30
N SER A 38 18.44 4.54 -8.83
CA SER A 38 17.85 3.23 -9.09
C SER A 38 17.34 2.65 -7.77
N PHE A 39 16.06 2.25 -7.73
CA PHE A 39 15.39 1.71 -6.55
C PHE A 39 15.83 0.27 -6.21
N ASP A 40 16.63 -0.37 -7.07
CA ASP A 40 16.89 -1.82 -7.04
C ASP A 40 18.39 -2.18 -6.84
N ASP A 41 19.17 -1.36 -6.12
CA ASP A 41 20.58 -1.71 -5.82
C ASP A 41 20.70 -2.52 -4.52
N PRO A 42 21.29 -3.74 -4.53
CA PRO A 42 21.43 -4.60 -3.36
C PRO A 42 22.37 -4.05 -2.27
N ARG A 43 23.04 -2.91 -2.50
CA ARG A 43 23.93 -2.27 -1.53
C ARG A 43 23.23 -1.36 -0.53
N CYS A 44 21.97 -0.98 -0.75
CA CYS A 44 21.24 -0.06 0.11
C CYS A 44 19.95 -0.69 0.65
N THR A 45 19.69 -0.52 1.94
CA THR A 45 18.42 -0.95 2.55
C THR A 45 17.36 0.13 2.30
N PRO A 46 16.16 -0.20 1.80
CA PRO A 46 15.05 0.75 1.75
C PRO A 46 14.83 1.41 3.12
N PRO A 47 14.62 2.74 3.20
CA PRO A 47 14.29 3.70 2.14
C PRO A 47 15.50 4.40 1.49
N GLN A 48 16.73 3.90 1.65
CA GLN A 48 17.93 4.56 1.13
C GLN A 48 18.05 4.44 -0.38
N VAL A 49 18.51 5.51 -1.03
CA VAL A 49 18.79 5.57 -2.48
C VAL A 49 20.29 5.81 -2.71
N ILE A 50 20.83 5.38 -3.84
CA ILE A 50 22.21 5.71 -4.20
C ILE A 50 22.29 7.13 -4.75
N LYS A 51 23.12 7.96 -4.10
CA LYS A 51 23.55 9.27 -4.60
C LYS A 51 25.07 9.33 -4.53
N ASP A 52 25.72 9.66 -5.64
CA ASP A 52 27.19 9.74 -5.76
C ASP A 52 27.93 8.47 -5.27
N GLY A 53 27.36 7.30 -5.55
CA GLY A 53 27.95 5.99 -5.18
C GLY A 53 27.83 5.63 -3.70
N LYS A 54 27.08 6.39 -2.89
CA LYS A 54 26.82 6.10 -1.47
C LYS A 54 25.32 5.92 -1.22
N CYS A 55 24.97 5.03 -0.31
CA CYS A 55 23.61 4.92 0.20
C CYS A 55 23.29 6.16 1.04
N VAL A 56 22.30 6.92 0.64
CA VAL A 56 21.80 8.07 1.39
C VAL A 56 20.33 7.86 1.66
N THR A 57 19.90 8.14 2.89
CA THR A 57 18.47 8.29 3.18
C THR A 57 18.02 9.54 2.43
N PRO A 58 17.05 9.46 1.50
CA PRO A 58 16.55 10.63 0.81
C PRO A 58 15.98 11.57 1.87
N THR A 59 16.73 12.62 2.19
CA THR A 59 16.25 13.71 3.02
C THR A 59 15.14 14.37 2.21
N SER A 60 13.93 14.49 2.79
CA SER A 60 12.89 15.33 2.21
C SER A 60 13.47 16.75 2.16
N THR A 61 13.96 17.14 0.99
CA THR A 61 14.40 18.52 0.82
C THR A 61 13.13 19.35 0.77
N PRO A 62 12.89 20.25 1.74
CA PRO A 62 11.70 21.09 1.72
C PRO A 62 11.72 21.89 0.41
N TYR A 63 10.65 21.79 -0.35
CA TYR A 63 10.49 22.48 -1.62
C TYR A 63 10.33 23.98 -1.35
N GLN A 64 11.27 24.79 -1.81
CA GLN A 64 11.17 26.24 -1.70
C GLN A 64 10.21 26.78 -2.77
N LEU A 65 9.17 27.50 -2.34
CA LEU A 65 8.24 28.12 -3.27
C LEU A 65 8.93 29.27 -4.00
N LEU A 66 8.91 29.24 -5.34
CA LEU A 66 9.45 30.32 -6.18
C LEU A 66 8.71 31.64 -5.96
N ALA A 67 7.43 31.57 -5.61
CA ALA A 67 6.61 32.68 -5.17
C ALA A 67 6.10 32.41 -3.76
N PRO A 68 6.81 32.84 -2.71
CA PRO A 68 6.38 32.65 -1.33
C PRO A 68 5.03 33.32 -1.08
N ILE A 69 4.07 32.56 -0.55
CA ILE A 69 2.76 33.09 -0.19
C ILE A 69 2.87 33.60 1.25
N LYS A 70 2.82 34.92 1.40
CA LYS A 70 2.86 35.59 2.69
C LYS A 70 1.50 36.18 2.97
N ILE A 71 0.84 35.67 4.01
CA ILE A 71 -0.33 36.33 4.60
C ILE A 71 0.07 36.87 5.98
N SER A 72 -0.28 38.13 6.23
CA SER A 72 -0.07 38.78 7.53
C SER A 72 -0.71 37.92 8.63
N GLN A 73 -0.03 37.79 9.79
CA GLN A 73 -0.30 36.89 10.93
C GLN A 73 0.47 35.55 10.99
N GLY A 74 1.74 35.53 10.54
CA GLY A 74 2.66 34.42 10.85
C GLY A 74 2.50 33.15 10.02
N GLN A 75 1.56 33.13 9.08
CA GLN A 75 1.30 32.00 8.18
C GLN A 75 2.00 32.21 6.83
N ASN A 76 3.34 32.15 6.83
CA ASN A 76 4.15 32.26 5.61
C ASN A 76 4.45 30.86 5.05
N LEU A 77 4.06 30.62 3.80
CA LEU A 77 4.56 29.47 3.03
C LEU A 77 5.74 29.95 2.20
N VAL A 78 6.94 29.72 2.72
CA VAL A 78 8.20 29.91 2.00
C VAL A 78 8.70 28.58 1.47
N ASN A 79 8.54 27.52 2.27
CA ASN A 79 8.91 26.17 1.93
C ASN A 79 7.74 25.21 2.20
N PHE A 80 7.59 24.20 1.36
CA PHE A 80 6.65 23.10 1.47
C PHE A 80 7.46 21.80 1.65
N ASP A 81 7.37 21.17 2.81
CA ASP A 81 7.97 19.85 3.02
C ASP A 81 6.88 18.79 2.85
N PRO A 82 6.91 17.94 1.81
CA PRO A 82 5.95 16.85 1.67
C PRO A 82 6.02 15.83 2.82
N GLY A 83 7.11 15.80 3.59
CA GLY A 83 7.30 14.95 4.76
C GLY A 83 6.74 15.53 6.07
N ASP A 84 6.26 16.78 6.07
CA ASP A 84 5.55 17.36 7.21
C ASP A 84 4.12 16.78 7.25
N ASN A 85 3.74 16.18 8.37
CA ASN A 85 2.43 15.54 8.54
C ASN A 85 1.25 16.50 8.31
N ASN A 86 1.48 17.82 8.42
CA ASN A 86 0.47 18.86 8.20
C ASN A 86 0.78 19.78 7.00
N ALA A 87 1.60 19.32 6.05
CA ALA A 87 2.00 20.11 4.88
C ALA A 87 0.78 20.58 4.05
N LEU A 88 -0.15 19.66 3.77
CA LEU A 88 -1.39 19.94 3.04
C LEU A 88 -2.28 20.91 3.81
N GLY A 89 -2.38 20.72 5.12
CA GLY A 89 -3.21 21.52 5.98
C GLY A 89 -2.79 23.00 6.03
N ARG A 90 -1.48 23.22 6.19
CA ARG A 90 -0.89 24.57 6.09
C ARG A 90 -1.15 25.22 4.73
N TYR A 91 -1.10 24.47 3.63
CA TYR A 91 -1.42 24.96 2.29
C TYR A 91 -2.90 25.36 2.15
N LEU A 92 -3.82 24.47 2.55
CA LEU A 92 -5.27 24.70 2.42
C LEU A 92 -5.76 25.85 3.30
N ASN A 93 -5.26 25.96 4.54
CA ASN A 93 -5.61 27.05 5.45
C ASN A 93 -5.30 28.43 4.84
N ILE A 94 -4.12 28.56 4.21
CA ILE A 94 -3.70 29.80 3.55
C ILE A 94 -4.53 30.05 2.28
N MET A 95 -4.84 29.00 1.51
CA MET A 95 -5.66 29.11 0.31
C MET A 95 -7.08 29.59 0.60
N ILE A 96 -7.73 29.05 1.65
CA ILE A 96 -9.08 29.45 2.05
C ILE A 96 -9.10 30.94 2.44
N LYS A 97 -8.12 31.40 3.20
CA LYS A 97 -7.97 32.82 3.57
C LYS A 97 -7.74 33.72 2.35
N LEU A 98 -6.94 33.26 1.39
CA LEU A 98 -6.68 33.98 0.15
C LEU A 98 -7.94 34.13 -0.71
N ILE A 99 -8.73 33.05 -0.89
CA ILE A 99 -9.96 33.07 -1.69
C ILE A 99 -11.01 34.01 -1.09
N ILE A 100 -11.16 34.02 0.24
CA ILE A 100 -12.07 34.93 0.94
C ILE A 100 -11.59 36.38 0.81
N GLY A 101 -10.28 36.63 0.93
CA GLY A 101 -9.71 37.96 0.70
C GLY A 101 -9.93 38.45 -0.73
N LEU A 102 -9.69 37.59 -1.72
CA LEU A 102 -9.86 37.91 -3.13
C LEU A 102 -11.34 38.18 -3.48
N SER A 103 -12.27 37.41 -2.91
CA SER A 103 -13.70 37.62 -3.14
C SER A 103 -14.17 38.97 -2.60
N ALA A 104 -13.66 39.40 -1.44
CA ALA A 104 -13.95 40.72 -0.88
C ALA A 104 -13.43 41.85 -1.78
N VAL A 105 -12.18 41.77 -2.26
CA VAL A 105 -11.60 42.77 -3.18
C VAL A 105 -12.40 42.84 -4.48
N MET A 106 -12.74 41.68 -5.05
CA MET A 106 -13.53 41.61 -6.29
C MET A 106 -14.94 42.19 -6.11
N ALA A 107 -15.58 41.94 -4.96
CA ALA A 107 -16.89 42.52 -4.65
C ALA A 107 -16.82 44.05 -4.59
N VAL A 108 -15.78 44.63 -3.96
CA VAL A 108 -15.58 46.08 -3.90
C VAL A 108 -15.45 46.68 -5.30
N VAL A 109 -14.64 46.08 -6.18
CA VAL A 109 -14.47 46.56 -7.57
C VAL A 109 -15.81 46.58 -8.31
N MET A 110 -16.60 45.51 -8.20
CA MET A 110 -17.91 45.42 -8.87
C MET A 110 -18.93 46.40 -8.29
N ILE A 111 -18.90 46.64 -6.98
CA ILE A 111 -19.73 47.66 -6.32
C ILE A 111 -19.37 49.06 -6.83
N VAL A 112 -18.08 49.38 -6.98
CA VAL A 112 -17.63 50.68 -7.50
C VAL A 112 -18.08 50.86 -8.95
N ILE A 113 -17.91 49.85 -9.81
CA ILE A 113 -18.34 49.92 -11.22
C ILE A 113 -19.86 50.07 -11.32
N GLY A 114 -20.63 49.29 -10.56
CA GLY A 114 -22.09 49.40 -10.53
C GLY A 114 -22.58 50.72 -9.94
N GLY A 115 -21.87 51.26 -8.94
CA GLY A 115 -22.15 52.55 -8.32
C GLY A 115 -21.91 53.71 -9.29
N MET A 116 -20.81 53.68 -10.04
CA MET A 116 -20.56 54.63 -11.13
C MET A 116 -21.65 54.53 -12.20
N GLU A 117 -21.96 53.31 -12.67
CA GLU A 117 -23.01 53.09 -13.68
C GLU A 117 -24.38 53.62 -13.23
N TYR A 118 -24.72 53.50 -11.94
CA TYR A 118 -25.97 54.03 -11.39
C TYR A 118 -25.99 55.57 -11.32
N MET A 119 -24.89 56.20 -10.89
CA MET A 119 -24.82 57.65 -10.70
C MET A 119 -24.70 58.42 -12.01
N THR A 120 -23.95 57.90 -12.99
CA THR A 120 -23.66 58.62 -14.24
C THR A 120 -24.67 58.37 -15.35
N SER A 121 -25.60 57.42 -15.17
CA SER A 121 -26.57 57.07 -16.22
C SER A 121 -27.87 57.85 -16.10
N GLU A 122 -28.33 58.43 -17.21
CA GLU A 122 -29.66 59.05 -17.31
C GLU A 122 -30.75 58.03 -17.69
N LEU A 123 -30.36 56.92 -18.33
CA LEU A 123 -31.27 55.88 -18.78
C LEU A 123 -31.69 54.95 -17.63
N VAL A 124 -33.01 54.77 -17.46
CA VAL A 124 -33.59 53.84 -16.48
C VAL A 124 -33.02 52.42 -16.64
N SER A 125 -32.76 51.96 -17.88
CA SER A 125 -32.20 50.63 -18.09
C SER A 125 -30.78 50.45 -17.55
N SER A 126 -29.94 51.49 -17.63
CA SER A 126 -28.57 51.44 -17.13
C SER A 126 -28.53 51.58 -15.60
N LYS A 127 -29.47 52.34 -15.02
CA LYS A 127 -29.67 52.38 -13.56
C LYS A 127 -30.06 51.02 -13.00
N GLU A 128 -30.97 50.30 -13.66
CA GLU A 128 -31.33 48.94 -13.25
C GLU A 128 -30.16 47.97 -13.43
N ALA A 129 -29.35 48.11 -14.48
CA ALA A 129 -28.14 47.30 -14.67
C ALA A 129 -27.06 47.56 -13.59
N GLY A 130 -26.87 48.82 -13.19
CA GLY A 130 -25.96 49.18 -12.09
C GLY A 130 -26.41 48.60 -10.76
N LYS A 131 -27.72 48.65 -10.46
CA LYS A 131 -28.31 48.00 -9.27
C LYS A 131 -28.17 46.48 -9.31
N GLU A 132 -28.38 45.86 -10.47
CA GLU A 132 -28.21 44.41 -10.68
C GLU A 132 -26.76 44.00 -10.36
N ARG A 133 -25.76 44.71 -10.89
CA ARG A 133 -24.34 44.46 -10.56
C ARG A 133 -24.02 44.58 -9.08
N ILE A 134 -24.52 45.62 -8.42
CA ILE A 134 -24.30 45.80 -6.97
C ILE A 134 -24.95 44.65 -6.20
N ARG A 135 -26.19 44.28 -6.56
CA ARG A 135 -26.89 43.16 -5.93
C ARG A 135 -26.14 41.85 -6.12
N ASP A 136 -25.70 41.54 -7.33
CA ASP A 136 -24.98 40.30 -7.64
C ASP A 136 -23.66 40.22 -6.90
N ALA A 137 -22.91 41.34 -6.81
CA ALA A 137 -21.67 41.41 -6.05
C ALA A 137 -21.90 41.18 -4.54
N LEU A 138 -22.96 41.78 -3.99
CA LEU A 138 -23.35 41.58 -2.59
C LEU A 138 -23.82 40.14 -2.34
N LEU A 139 -24.60 39.56 -3.27
CA LEU A 139 -25.09 38.18 -3.15
C LEU A 139 -23.93 37.19 -3.21
N GLY A 140 -22.96 37.39 -4.10
CA GLY A 140 -21.74 36.59 -4.17
C GLY A 140 -20.89 36.68 -2.89
N LEU A 141 -20.73 37.88 -2.34
CA LEU A 141 -20.03 38.09 -1.07
C LEU A 141 -20.78 37.44 0.11
N VAL A 142 -22.11 37.58 0.16
CA VAL A 142 -22.95 36.95 1.19
C VAL A 142 -22.92 35.43 1.09
N ILE A 143 -22.87 34.85 -0.11
CA ILE A 143 -22.70 33.40 -0.28
C ILE A 143 -21.31 32.97 0.21
N ALA A 144 -20.25 33.70 -0.12
CA ALA A 144 -18.89 33.36 0.33
C ALA A 144 -18.75 33.45 1.86
N LEU A 145 -19.21 34.55 2.45
CA LEU A 145 -19.22 34.74 3.91
C LEU A 145 -20.22 33.82 4.61
N GLY A 146 -21.34 33.50 3.98
CA GLY A 146 -22.35 32.58 4.48
C GLY A 146 -21.84 31.15 4.52
N ALA A 147 -21.11 30.69 3.49
CA ALA A 147 -20.42 29.41 3.49
C ALA A 147 -19.36 29.34 4.60
N TYR A 148 -18.57 30.41 4.75
CA TYR A 148 -17.61 30.52 5.86
C TYR A 148 -18.30 30.47 7.22
N ALA A 149 -19.35 31.27 7.43
CA ALA A 149 -20.09 31.34 8.68
C ALA A 149 -20.81 30.03 9.01
N LEU A 150 -21.33 29.34 8.00
CA LEU A 150 -21.98 28.03 8.16
C LEU A 150 -20.96 26.98 8.60
N LEU A 151 -19.80 26.91 7.94
CA LEU A 151 -18.70 26.03 8.37
C LEU A 151 -18.25 26.37 9.79
N PHE A 152 -18.03 27.66 10.08
CA PHE A 152 -17.64 28.15 11.40
C PHE A 152 -18.67 27.82 12.50
N THR A 153 -19.96 27.86 12.18
CA THR A 153 -21.05 27.58 13.13
C THR A 153 -21.21 26.08 13.40
N ILE A 154 -21.09 25.24 12.36
CA ILE A 154 -21.18 23.79 12.52
C ILE A 154 -19.96 23.27 13.28
N ASN A 155 -18.77 23.64 12.82
CA ASN A 155 -17.53 23.33 13.49
C ASN A 155 -16.40 24.24 12.98
N PRO A 156 -15.84 25.14 13.80
CA PRO A 156 -14.74 26.01 13.40
C PRO A 156 -13.49 25.23 12.94
N ASP A 157 -13.34 23.96 13.33
CA ASP A 157 -12.25 23.09 12.90
C ASP A 157 -12.33 22.75 11.40
N LEU A 158 -13.49 22.89 10.75
CA LEU A 158 -13.60 22.70 9.30
C LEU A 158 -12.88 23.79 8.50
N LEU A 159 -12.59 24.92 9.13
CA LEU A 159 -11.78 26.01 8.57
C LEU A 159 -10.31 25.89 8.97
N SER A 160 -10.01 25.09 9.99
CA SER A 160 -8.67 24.78 10.46
C SER A 160 -8.30 23.40 9.95
N THR A 161 -7.81 23.34 8.70
CA THR A 161 -7.38 22.09 8.08
C THR A 161 -6.06 21.63 8.69
N ASP A 162 -6.04 21.18 9.94
CA ASP A 162 -4.89 20.52 10.55
C ASP A 162 -5.01 19.02 10.31
N ILE A 163 -4.76 18.63 9.06
CA ILE A 163 -4.78 17.22 8.67
C ILE A 163 -3.43 16.66 9.09
N ASN A 164 -3.38 16.01 10.26
CA ASN A 164 -2.27 15.14 10.61
C ASN A 164 -2.46 13.81 9.88
N ILE A 165 -1.86 13.70 8.69
CA ILE A 165 -1.68 12.38 8.08
C ILE A 165 -0.57 11.73 8.87
N ASP A 166 -0.93 10.91 9.86
CA ASP A 166 0.04 9.98 10.42
C ASP A 166 0.64 9.23 9.24
N PRO A 167 1.97 9.25 9.06
CA PRO A 167 2.58 8.46 8.01
C PRO A 167 2.10 7.04 8.24
N ALA A 168 1.21 6.59 7.36
CA ALA A 168 0.94 5.19 7.21
C ALA A 168 2.27 4.66 6.69
N THR A 169 3.14 4.23 7.60
CA THR A 169 4.08 3.19 7.30
C THR A 169 3.21 2.03 6.85
N ILE A 170 2.91 2.02 5.56
CA ILE A 170 2.87 0.78 4.83
C ILE A 170 4.28 0.27 5.04
N GLN A 171 4.45 -0.46 6.13
CA GLN A 171 5.32 -1.59 6.09
C GLN A 171 4.76 -2.37 4.92
N VAL A 172 5.34 -2.12 3.75
CA VAL A 172 5.63 -3.20 2.84
C VAL A 172 6.53 -4.06 3.71
N VAL A 173 5.87 -4.89 4.51
CA VAL A 173 6.32 -6.24 4.68
C VAL A 173 6.40 -6.67 3.23
N LEU A 174 7.58 -6.45 2.61
CA LEU A 174 8.20 -7.55 1.90
C LEU A 174 8.02 -8.64 2.92
N GLN A 175 7.07 -9.52 2.68
CA GLN A 175 6.82 -10.59 3.61
C GLN A 175 8.06 -11.47 3.55
N GLU A 176 9.18 -11.01 4.14
CA GLU A 176 9.84 -11.71 5.21
C GLU A 176 8.71 -12.20 6.10
N ASP A 177 8.22 -13.37 5.73
CA ASP A 177 7.76 -14.40 6.63
C ASP A 177 7.27 -13.81 7.95
N ARG A 178 6.14 -13.09 7.93
CA ARG A 178 5.45 -12.71 9.17
C ARG A 178 5.07 -14.02 9.82
N ASP A 179 5.89 -14.34 10.81
CA ASP A 179 5.77 -15.10 12.05
C ASP A 179 4.33 -15.38 12.52
N GLY A 180 3.56 -15.98 11.63
CA GLY A 180 2.42 -16.82 11.91
C GLY A 180 2.71 -18.17 11.32
N SER A 181 3.89 -18.75 11.62
CA SER A 181 4.00 -20.21 11.58
C SER A 181 2.88 -20.70 12.50
N PRO A 182 1.89 -21.45 11.99
CA PRO A 182 0.89 -22.02 12.87
C PRO A 182 1.59 -22.89 13.91
N PRO A 183 1.06 -22.99 15.14
CA PRO A 183 1.68 -23.76 16.22
C PRO A 183 1.89 -25.26 15.92
N SER A 184 1.49 -25.75 14.74
CA SER A 184 1.71 -27.11 14.26
C SER A 184 2.87 -27.30 13.28
N LEU A 185 3.46 -26.23 12.71
CA LEU A 185 4.64 -26.34 11.85
C LEU A 185 5.83 -25.75 12.60
N SER A 186 6.64 -26.62 13.21
CA SER A 186 7.89 -26.20 13.82
C SER A 186 8.82 -25.69 12.72
N PRO A 187 9.23 -24.39 12.72
CA PRO A 187 10.28 -23.95 11.81
C PRO A 187 11.52 -24.79 12.05
N PHE A 188 12.27 -25.10 10.98
CA PHE A 188 13.53 -25.83 11.14
C PHE A 188 14.50 -24.96 11.94
N THR A 189 14.73 -25.31 13.21
CA THR A 189 15.57 -24.56 14.16
C THR A 189 17.01 -25.08 14.26
N GLY A 190 17.36 -26.09 13.44
CA GLY A 190 18.70 -26.68 13.42
C GLY A 190 19.65 -26.01 12.42
N ALA A 191 20.93 -26.35 12.51
CA ALA A 191 21.86 -26.13 11.40
C ALA A 191 21.48 -27.04 10.22
N LEU A 192 21.48 -26.49 9.00
CA LEU A 192 21.26 -27.29 7.80
C LEU A 192 22.41 -28.30 7.64
N PRO A 193 22.11 -29.56 7.28
CA PRO A 193 23.17 -30.52 6.96
C PRO A 193 24.00 -30.00 5.79
N THR A 194 25.31 -30.23 5.85
CA THR A 194 26.22 -29.91 4.75
C THR A 194 26.28 -31.08 3.77
N GLY A 195 25.93 -30.83 2.51
CA GLY A 195 25.97 -31.82 1.43
C GLY A 195 24.67 -32.60 1.23
N ALA A 196 24.79 -33.75 0.56
CA ALA A 196 23.66 -34.59 0.16
C ALA A 196 22.92 -35.17 1.37
N VAL A 197 21.60 -35.30 1.24
CA VAL A 197 20.75 -36.08 2.14
C VAL A 197 20.10 -37.23 1.37
N ALA A 198 19.53 -38.22 2.06
CA ALA A 198 18.93 -39.37 1.40
C ALA A 198 17.83 -38.93 0.42
N GLY A 199 17.96 -39.20 -0.88
CA GLY A 199 17.00 -38.76 -1.90
C GLY A 199 17.20 -37.34 -2.45
N CYS A 200 18.19 -36.58 -1.96
CA CYS A 200 18.53 -35.24 -2.46
C CYS A 200 20.05 -35.06 -2.54
N GLN A 201 20.62 -35.16 -3.74
CA GLN A 201 22.08 -35.14 -3.94
C GLN A 201 22.65 -33.72 -3.89
N GLU A 202 21.84 -32.74 -4.26
CA GLU A 202 22.18 -31.31 -4.28
C GLU A 202 22.17 -30.69 -2.87
N GLY A 203 21.64 -31.41 -1.89
CA GLY A 203 21.46 -30.93 -0.53
C GLY A 203 20.18 -30.11 -0.33
N VAL A 204 19.87 -29.83 0.93
CA VAL A 204 18.69 -29.06 1.32
C VAL A 204 19.01 -27.58 1.49
N VAL A 205 18.09 -26.73 1.05
CA VAL A 205 18.21 -25.27 1.10
C VAL A 205 17.01 -24.68 1.82
N LYS A 206 17.23 -23.56 2.52
CA LYS A 206 16.14 -22.74 3.05
C LYS A 206 15.74 -21.73 1.99
N SER A 207 14.48 -21.76 1.54
CA SER A 207 13.97 -20.77 0.61
C SER A 207 13.96 -19.38 1.24
N ALA A 208 14.44 -18.38 0.49
CA ALA A 208 14.40 -16.98 0.91
C ALA A 208 12.99 -16.36 0.83
N SER A 209 12.09 -16.92 0.01
CA SER A 209 10.73 -16.40 -0.18
C SER A 209 9.67 -17.04 0.71
N THR A 210 9.94 -18.23 1.24
CA THR A 210 8.97 -18.97 2.06
C THR A 210 9.55 -19.46 3.39
N GLY A 211 10.86 -19.39 3.60
CA GLY A 211 11.54 -19.92 4.78
C GLY A 211 11.53 -21.46 4.89
N ILE A 212 10.93 -22.16 3.92
CA ILE A 212 10.80 -23.61 3.92
C ILE A 212 12.14 -24.25 3.58
N VAL A 213 12.54 -25.25 4.38
CA VAL A 213 13.72 -26.07 4.09
C VAL A 213 13.29 -27.28 3.27
N ALA A 214 13.85 -27.47 2.09
CA ALA A 214 13.55 -28.60 1.20
C ALA A 214 14.75 -28.93 0.30
N CYS A 215 14.67 -29.99 -0.49
CA CYS A 215 15.71 -30.31 -1.47
C CYS A 215 15.87 -29.17 -2.48
N SER A 216 17.12 -28.85 -2.84
CA SER A 216 17.43 -27.71 -3.72
C SER A 216 16.75 -27.78 -5.09
N ASN A 217 16.44 -28.97 -5.61
CA ASN A 217 15.82 -29.13 -6.92
C ASN A 217 14.30 -28.83 -6.92
N ILE A 218 13.62 -28.88 -5.77
CA ILE A 218 12.19 -28.59 -5.65
C ILE A 218 11.89 -27.26 -4.98
N SER A 219 12.88 -26.61 -4.34
CA SER A 219 12.66 -25.36 -3.59
C SER A 219 11.98 -24.28 -4.44
N GLY A 220 12.42 -24.10 -5.69
CA GLY A 220 11.79 -23.14 -6.62
C GLY A 220 10.34 -23.50 -6.98
N ASN A 221 10.00 -24.79 -7.07
CA ASN A 221 8.62 -25.22 -7.33
C ASN A 221 7.71 -24.93 -6.13
N ILE A 222 8.25 -25.07 -4.91
CA ILE A 222 7.52 -24.73 -3.67
C ILE A 222 7.19 -23.24 -3.67
N ASP A 223 8.16 -22.39 -3.99
CA ASP A 223 7.97 -20.95 -4.03
C ASP A 223 6.90 -20.55 -5.05
N GLN A 224 6.92 -21.15 -6.25
CA GLN A 224 5.90 -20.94 -7.26
C GLN A 224 4.51 -21.43 -6.82
N MET A 225 4.44 -22.60 -6.17
CA MET A 225 3.18 -23.14 -5.65
C MET A 225 2.57 -22.22 -4.59
N VAL A 226 3.37 -21.76 -3.62
CA VAL A 226 2.93 -20.85 -2.56
C VAL A 226 2.50 -19.50 -3.15
N ALA A 227 3.25 -18.96 -4.11
CA ALA A 227 2.89 -17.72 -4.79
C ALA A 227 1.56 -17.84 -5.55
N ALA A 228 1.34 -18.96 -6.27
CA ALA A 228 0.09 -19.21 -6.99
C ALA A 228 -1.10 -19.40 -6.05
N ALA A 229 -0.91 -20.03 -4.89
CA ALA A 229 -1.95 -20.14 -3.86
C ALA A 229 -2.35 -18.75 -3.34
N ARG A 230 -1.37 -17.87 -3.10
CA ARG A 230 -1.63 -16.48 -2.67
C ARG A 230 -2.41 -15.68 -3.70
N GLN A 231 -2.16 -15.88 -5.01
CA GLN A 231 -2.95 -15.27 -6.08
C GLN A 231 -4.42 -15.73 -6.08
N ALA A 232 -4.69 -16.92 -5.54
CA ALA A 232 -6.04 -17.43 -5.31
C ALA A 232 -6.63 -17.02 -3.94
N SER A 233 -6.00 -16.07 -3.24
CA SER A 233 -6.38 -15.63 -1.89
C SER A 233 -6.31 -16.75 -0.84
N LEU A 234 -5.42 -17.73 -1.01
CA LEU A 234 -5.17 -18.81 -0.07
C LEU A 234 -3.78 -18.64 0.56
N VAL A 235 -3.71 -18.65 1.89
CA VAL A 235 -2.43 -18.62 2.61
C VAL A 235 -2.06 -20.04 3.01
N ILE A 236 -1.06 -20.61 2.33
CA ILE A 236 -0.48 -21.90 2.69
C ILE A 236 0.90 -21.72 3.33
N TRP A 237 1.17 -22.50 4.38
CA TRP A 237 2.50 -22.67 4.98
C TRP A 237 2.90 -24.13 4.93
N ALA A 238 4.21 -24.42 4.93
CA ALA A 238 4.71 -25.79 4.87
C ALA A 238 5.82 -26.06 5.89
N GLY A 239 5.75 -27.24 6.52
CA GLY A 239 6.91 -27.87 7.15
C GLY A 239 7.57 -28.82 6.17
N GLY A 240 8.84 -28.58 5.82
CA GLY A 240 9.57 -29.39 4.85
C GLY A 240 10.52 -30.39 5.51
N PHE A 241 11.81 -30.20 5.32
CA PHE A 241 12.87 -31.10 5.77
C PHE A 241 12.89 -31.38 7.27
N ARG A 242 13.18 -32.63 7.62
CA ARG A 242 13.40 -33.11 8.99
C ARG A 242 14.63 -34.03 9.01
N THR A 243 15.52 -33.86 9.99
CA THR A 243 16.68 -34.77 10.14
C THR A 243 16.26 -36.18 10.60
N ALA A 244 17.11 -37.18 10.35
CA ALA A 244 16.89 -38.55 10.85
C ALA A 244 16.75 -38.61 12.39
N ALA A 245 17.50 -37.77 13.11
CA ALA A 245 17.37 -37.66 14.57
C ALA A 245 16.00 -37.13 14.99
N GLN A 246 15.50 -36.09 14.31
CA GLN A 246 14.16 -35.55 14.56
C GLN A 246 13.07 -36.56 14.19
N GLN A 247 13.22 -37.32 13.09
CA GLN A 247 12.29 -38.38 12.71
C GLN A 247 12.27 -39.51 13.76
N THR A 248 13.44 -39.88 14.28
CA THR A 248 13.56 -40.88 15.36
C THR A 248 12.86 -40.41 16.63
N ALA A 249 13.08 -39.16 17.04
CA ALA A 249 12.41 -38.58 18.21
C ALA A 249 10.89 -38.52 18.04
N LEU A 250 10.41 -38.10 16.86
CA LEU A 250 8.99 -38.05 16.54
C LEU A 250 8.34 -39.42 16.62
N ARG A 251 9.00 -40.44 16.05
CA ARG A 251 8.52 -41.82 16.09
C ARG A 251 8.49 -42.36 17.52
N GLN A 252 9.52 -42.07 18.32
CA GLN A 252 9.55 -42.46 19.73
C GLN A 252 8.35 -41.90 20.50
N GLN A 253 7.95 -40.66 20.23
CA GLN A 253 6.79 -40.02 20.83
C GLN A 253 5.46 -40.62 20.35
N HIS A 254 5.29 -40.78 19.04
CA HIS A 254 4.01 -41.18 18.46
C HIS A 254 3.73 -42.68 18.56
N CYS A 255 4.77 -43.52 18.67
CA CYS A 255 4.68 -44.98 18.56
C CYS A 255 5.02 -45.70 19.87
N ASN A 256 4.72 -45.10 21.04
CA ASN A 256 4.98 -45.67 22.37
C ASN A 256 6.43 -46.15 22.56
N GLY A 257 7.40 -45.37 22.05
CA GLY A 257 8.83 -45.69 22.15
C GLY A 257 9.37 -46.57 21.02
N ASN A 258 8.54 -47.13 20.14
CA ASN A 258 9.01 -47.99 19.06
C ASN A 258 9.51 -47.19 17.85
N VAL A 259 10.80 -47.27 17.55
CA VAL A 259 11.44 -46.51 16.46
C VAL A 259 11.73 -47.32 15.19
N SER A 260 11.55 -48.65 15.20
CA SER A 260 12.06 -49.52 14.12
C SER A 260 11.01 -50.41 13.47
N ASP A 261 9.92 -50.77 14.16
CA ASP A 261 8.87 -51.63 13.62
C ASP A 261 7.92 -50.81 12.73
N PRO A 262 7.83 -51.08 11.41
CA PRO A 262 6.92 -50.39 10.50
C PRO A 262 5.43 -50.56 10.86
N ARG A 263 5.08 -51.61 11.60
CA ARG A 263 3.71 -51.93 12.01
C ARG A 263 3.34 -51.41 13.41
N ALA A 264 4.25 -50.70 14.07
CA ALA A 264 3.98 -50.13 15.39
C ALA A 264 2.71 -49.25 15.35
N PRO A 265 1.84 -49.33 16.36
CA PRO A 265 0.67 -48.47 16.45
C PRO A 265 1.12 -47.04 16.80
N CYS A 266 1.19 -46.18 15.78
CA CYS A 266 1.57 -44.78 15.91
C CYS A 266 0.33 -43.87 15.84
N ASN A 267 0.27 -42.83 16.67
CA ASN A 267 -0.73 -41.77 16.55
C ASN A 267 -0.10 -40.38 16.74
N PRO A 268 -0.09 -39.51 15.71
CA PRO A 268 -0.48 -39.78 14.32
C PRO A 268 0.44 -40.83 13.65
N PRO A 269 0.04 -41.39 12.47
CA PRO A 269 0.95 -42.21 11.67
C PRO A 269 2.28 -41.50 11.48
N THR A 270 3.37 -42.24 11.61
CA THR A 270 4.73 -41.69 11.50
C THR A 270 5.56 -42.71 10.75
N ALA A 271 6.42 -42.27 9.83
CA ALA A 271 7.30 -43.17 9.06
C ALA A 271 8.50 -43.67 9.91
N VAL A 272 9.05 -44.83 9.55
CA VAL A 272 10.30 -45.34 10.15
C VAL A 272 11.45 -44.42 9.73
N PRO A 273 12.43 -44.11 10.60
CA PRO A 273 13.59 -43.32 10.20
C PRO A 273 14.30 -43.93 9.00
N GLY A 274 14.73 -43.10 8.06
CA GLY A 274 15.30 -43.49 6.78
C GLY A 274 14.27 -43.76 5.67
N THR A 275 12.97 -43.78 5.96
CA THR A 275 11.91 -43.96 4.95
C THR A 275 11.02 -42.74 4.79
N SER A 276 11.18 -41.70 5.60
CA SER A 276 10.37 -40.48 5.52
C SER A 276 10.83 -39.57 4.39
N ARG A 277 9.90 -39.09 3.55
CA ARG A 277 10.22 -38.09 2.52
C ARG A 277 10.62 -36.73 3.10
N HIS A 278 10.28 -36.44 4.36
CA HIS A 278 10.81 -35.28 5.07
C HIS A 278 12.33 -35.39 5.31
N GLU A 279 12.88 -36.60 5.47
CA GLU A 279 14.33 -36.81 5.59
C GLU A 279 15.08 -36.58 4.28
N SER A 280 14.36 -36.66 3.15
CA SER A 280 14.84 -36.29 1.83
C SER A 280 14.64 -34.82 1.48
N GLY A 281 13.87 -34.09 2.29
CA GLY A 281 13.41 -32.75 1.93
C GLY A 281 12.52 -32.74 0.69
N LEU A 282 11.84 -33.86 0.40
CA LEU A 282 10.97 -34.05 -0.77
C LEU A 282 9.47 -34.09 -0.41
N ALA A 283 9.14 -33.79 0.85
CA ALA A 283 7.77 -33.71 1.35
C ALA A 283 7.53 -32.42 2.13
N LEU A 284 6.24 -32.06 2.19
CA LEU A 284 5.68 -30.88 2.81
C LEU A 284 4.44 -31.26 3.63
N ASP A 285 4.44 -30.88 4.89
CA ASP A 285 3.23 -30.85 5.72
C ASP A 285 2.64 -29.44 5.63
N LEU A 286 1.51 -29.31 4.93
CA LEU A 286 0.89 -28.03 4.60
C LEU A 286 -0.22 -27.64 5.59
N THR A 287 -0.30 -26.35 5.88
CA THR A 287 -1.39 -25.73 6.62
C THR A 287 -2.10 -24.70 5.75
N CYS A 288 -3.35 -24.40 6.11
CA CYS A 288 -4.19 -23.43 5.44
C CYS A 288 -4.62 -22.35 6.43
N ASN A 289 -4.33 -21.09 6.11
CA ASN A 289 -4.70 -19.92 6.93
C ASN A 289 -4.34 -20.09 8.42
N GLY A 290 -3.17 -20.69 8.70
CA GLY A 290 -2.70 -20.91 10.06
C GLY A 290 -3.28 -22.15 10.77
N THR A 291 -3.90 -23.08 10.04
CA THR A 291 -4.45 -24.32 10.64
C THR A 291 -4.09 -25.56 9.81
N THR A 292 -3.88 -26.70 10.47
CA THR A 292 -3.63 -27.97 9.78
C THR A 292 -4.80 -28.34 8.86
N ILE A 293 -4.47 -28.81 7.66
CA ILE A 293 -5.47 -29.25 6.67
C ILE A 293 -6.02 -30.61 7.11
N GLN A 294 -7.11 -30.62 7.89
CA GLN A 294 -7.65 -31.86 8.47
C GLN A 294 -8.58 -32.67 7.56
N SER A 295 -9.02 -32.11 6.41
CA SER A 295 -10.04 -32.74 5.57
C SER A 295 -9.90 -32.40 4.09
N PRO A 296 -10.27 -33.31 3.18
CA PRO A 296 -10.38 -33.04 1.74
C PRO A 296 -11.37 -31.92 1.34
N SER A 297 -12.26 -31.51 2.26
CA SER A 297 -13.19 -30.38 2.05
C SER A 297 -12.55 -29.00 2.31
N ASN A 298 -11.32 -28.95 2.84
CA ASN A 298 -10.63 -27.69 3.09
C ASN A 298 -10.32 -26.95 1.77
N ALA A 299 -10.50 -25.63 1.75
CA ALA A 299 -10.29 -24.81 0.55
C ALA A 299 -8.87 -24.93 -0.02
N CYS A 300 -7.83 -24.94 0.83
CA CYS A 300 -6.46 -25.16 0.39
C CYS A 300 -6.24 -26.58 -0.13
N PHE A 301 -6.86 -27.60 0.49
CA PHE A 301 -6.78 -28.97 -0.04
C PHE A 301 -7.38 -29.06 -1.45
N ILE A 302 -8.57 -28.49 -1.64
CA ILE A 302 -9.26 -28.49 -2.94
C ILE A 302 -8.39 -27.80 -4.00
N TRP A 303 -7.77 -26.67 -3.65
CA TRP A 303 -6.87 -25.97 -4.54
C TRP A 303 -5.61 -26.78 -4.84
N LEU A 304 -4.95 -27.35 -3.82
CA LEU A 304 -3.74 -28.17 -3.97
C LEU A 304 -4.03 -29.39 -4.85
N ARG A 305 -5.13 -30.09 -4.63
CA ARG A 305 -5.54 -31.24 -5.45
C ARG A 305 -5.65 -30.91 -6.95
N ASN A 306 -6.02 -29.68 -7.29
CA ASN A 306 -6.19 -29.25 -8.67
C ASN A 306 -4.91 -28.61 -9.28
N ASN A 307 -3.92 -28.23 -8.46
CA ASN A 307 -2.79 -27.40 -8.90
C ASN A 307 -1.41 -27.94 -8.53
N ALA A 308 -1.27 -28.70 -7.43
CA ALA A 308 0.01 -29.12 -6.87
C ALA A 308 0.84 -29.99 -7.83
N SER A 309 0.19 -30.79 -8.68
CA SER A 309 0.87 -31.62 -9.68
C SER A 309 1.66 -30.81 -10.70
N ARG A 310 1.27 -29.57 -10.98
CA ARG A 310 2.00 -28.64 -11.86
C ARG A 310 3.34 -28.21 -11.28
N TYR A 311 3.46 -28.27 -9.95
CA TYR A 311 4.67 -27.97 -9.19
C TYR A 311 5.40 -29.23 -8.73
N GLY A 312 4.95 -30.41 -9.18
CA GLY A 312 5.57 -31.69 -8.88
C GLY A 312 5.16 -32.30 -7.54
N PHE A 313 4.04 -31.88 -6.93
CA PHE A 313 3.57 -32.42 -5.66
C PHE A 313 2.28 -33.22 -5.80
N GLN A 314 2.17 -34.26 -4.99
CA GLN A 314 1.04 -35.19 -4.92
C GLN A 314 0.68 -35.40 -3.44
N ASN A 315 -0.62 -35.49 -3.14
CA ASN A 315 -1.06 -35.81 -1.78
C ASN A 315 -0.75 -37.28 -1.46
N LEU A 316 -0.53 -37.57 -0.17
CA LEU A 316 -0.28 -38.91 0.33
C LEU A 316 -1.27 -39.95 -0.21
N ILE A 317 -0.74 -41.04 -0.76
CA ILE A 317 -1.53 -42.16 -1.25
C ILE A 317 -2.35 -42.76 -0.09
N GLY A 318 -3.64 -42.95 -0.32
CA GLY A 318 -4.59 -43.40 0.69
C GLY A 318 -5.31 -42.26 1.43
N GLY A 319 -4.88 -41.00 1.27
CA GLY A 319 -5.61 -39.81 1.70
C GLY A 319 -5.81 -39.69 3.22
N THR A 320 -5.05 -40.45 4.02
CA THR A 320 -5.12 -40.43 5.48
C THR A 320 -4.57 -39.14 6.09
N GLU A 321 -3.71 -38.44 5.34
CA GLU A 321 -3.08 -37.18 5.76
C GLU A 321 -3.33 -36.10 4.70
N PRO A 322 -4.44 -35.34 4.79
CA PRO A 322 -4.76 -34.32 3.80
C PRO A 322 -3.75 -33.15 3.77
N TRP A 323 -2.99 -32.98 4.86
CA TRP A 323 -1.91 -32.00 4.96
C TRP A 323 -0.62 -32.44 4.28
N HIS A 324 -0.41 -33.73 4.00
CA HIS A 324 0.89 -34.24 3.55
C HIS A 324 1.00 -34.30 2.02
N TRP A 325 2.04 -33.67 1.47
CA TRP A 325 2.28 -33.59 0.03
C TRP A 325 3.75 -33.83 -0.28
N SER A 326 4.04 -34.73 -1.22
CA SER A 326 5.41 -35.08 -1.59
C SER A 326 5.56 -35.24 -3.10
N THR A 327 6.80 -35.38 -3.57
CA THR A 327 7.08 -35.50 -5.00
C THR A 327 6.52 -36.78 -5.64
N ASP A 328 6.27 -37.81 -4.83
CA ASP A 328 5.85 -39.14 -5.26
C ASP A 328 4.59 -39.66 -4.53
N GLY A 329 3.99 -38.88 -3.64
CA GLY A 329 2.77 -39.26 -2.92
C GLY A 329 3.01 -40.22 -1.75
N HIS A 330 4.25 -40.31 -1.25
CA HIS A 330 4.66 -41.09 -0.08
C HIS A 330 5.20 -40.22 1.05
#